data_AF-A0A1I4QFW5-F1
#
_entry.id   AF-A0A1I4QFW5-F1
#
_cell.length_a   1.000
_cell.length_b   1.000
_cell.length_c   1.000
_cell.angle_alpha   90.00
_cell.angle_beta   90.00
_cell.angle_gamma   90.00
#
_symmetry.space_group_name_H-M   'P 1'
#
loop_
_entity.id
_entity.type
_entity.pdbx_description
1 polymer ?
#
loop_
_entity_poly.entity_id
_entity_poly.type
_entity_poly.pdbx_seq_one_letter_code
_entity_poly.pdbx_strand_id
1 'polypeptide(L)'
;MKLLTFFEPDLIVLDVLLANENGIDWCKNARSYTSAPIVFLSSREEDEVKISALSYGGDDYVTKPFSPGVLMAKNKAHLRRVSTGRREQLLELPGLTLDFYAQSVNMGSEPIFLSK
;
A
#
# COMPACT_ATOMS: atom_id res chain seq x y z
N MET A 1 -5.17 8.88 12.02
CA MET A 1 -3.80 8.31 12.02
C MET A 1 -3.61 7.13 12.98
N LYS A 2 -4.12 7.15 14.22
CA LYS A 2 -4.01 6.00 15.16
C LYS A 2 -4.43 4.63 14.57
N LEU A 3 -5.45 4.62 13.70
CA LEU A 3 -5.89 3.39 13.01
C LEU A 3 -4.81 2.82 12.08
N LEU A 4 -4.06 3.67 11.37
CA LEU A 4 -3.02 3.22 10.45
C LEU A 4 -1.88 2.53 11.20
N THR A 5 -1.46 3.11 12.31
CA THR A 5 -0.40 2.55 13.16
C THR A 5 -0.84 1.29 13.91
N PHE A 6 -2.14 1.10 14.14
CA PHE A 6 -2.65 -0.06 14.86
C PHE A 6 -2.93 -1.25 13.93
N PHE A 7 -3.48 -0.99 12.75
CA PHE A 7 -3.90 -2.04 11.82
C PHE A 7 -2.88 -2.35 10.73
N GLU A 8 -1.91 -1.46 10.48
CA GLU A 8 -0.85 -1.62 9.46
C GLU A 8 -1.39 -2.18 8.13
N PRO A 9 -2.33 -1.46 7.49
CA PRO A 9 -3.07 -2.01 6.36
C PRO A 9 -2.17 -2.29 5.16
N ASP A 10 -2.37 -3.41 4.48
CA ASP A 10 -1.67 -3.72 3.22
C ASP A 10 -2.19 -2.88 2.03
N LEU A 11 -3.40 -2.35 2.12
CA LEU A 11 -4.05 -1.47 1.14
C LEU A 11 -5.15 -0.67 1.81
N ILE A 12 -5.37 0.57 1.35
CA ILE A 12 -6.41 1.47 1.85
C ILE A 12 -7.35 1.82 0.69
N VAL A 13 -8.64 1.65 0.90
CA VAL A 13 -9.68 2.22 0.03
C VAL A 13 -10.23 3.47 0.71
N LEU A 14 -10.15 4.61 0.04
CA LEU A 14 -10.40 5.93 0.63
C LEU A 14 -11.45 6.71 -0.15
N ASP A 15 -12.50 7.18 0.51
CA ASP A 15 -13.42 8.14 -0.11
C ASP A 15 -12.78 9.53 -0.17
N VAL A 16 -12.98 10.25 -1.27
CA VAL A 16 -12.55 11.65 -1.39
C VAL A 16 -13.45 12.55 -0.54
N LEU A 17 -14.75 12.24 -0.49
CA LEU A 17 -15.75 13.00 0.26
C LEU A 17 -15.98 12.34 1.62
N LEU A 18 -15.03 12.52 2.54
CA LEU A 18 -15.25 12.13 3.94
C LEU A 18 -16.16 13.15 4.62
N ALA A 19 -16.89 12.70 5.65
CA ALA A 19 -17.90 13.52 6.31
C ALA A 19 -17.33 14.81 6.95
N ASN A 20 -16.11 14.74 7.50
CA ASN A 20 -15.51 15.82 8.30
C ASN A 20 -14.20 16.37 7.72
N GLU A 21 -13.66 15.76 6.66
CA GLU A 21 -12.37 16.14 6.08
C GLU A 21 -12.32 15.81 4.59
N ASN A 22 -11.32 16.35 3.88
CA ASN A 22 -11.07 15.99 2.50
C ASN A 22 -10.16 14.75 2.45
N GLY A 23 -10.59 13.69 1.77
CA GLY A 23 -9.81 12.46 1.65
C GLY A 23 -8.44 12.66 0.99
N ILE A 24 -8.28 13.66 0.12
CA ILE A 24 -6.99 13.98 -0.50
C ILE A 24 -6.02 14.56 0.53
N ASP A 25 -6.49 15.49 1.36
CA ASP A 25 -5.67 16.05 2.44
C ASP A 25 -5.33 14.99 3.50
N TRP A 26 -6.28 14.11 3.81
CA TRP A 26 -6.02 12.96 4.67
C TRP A 26 -4.96 12.04 4.08
N CYS A 27 -5.04 11.71 2.78
CA CYS A 27 -4.06 10.88 2.07
C CYS A 27 -2.66 11.47 2.16
N LYS A 28 -2.54 12.77 1.89
CA LYS A 28 -1.26 13.50 2.01
C LYS A 28 -0.65 13.35 3.41
N ASN A 29 -1.46 13.48 4.46
CA ASN A 29 -1.01 13.28 5.83
C ASN A 29 -0.69 11.81 6.15
N ALA A 30 -1.50 10.87 5.65
CA ALA A 30 -1.31 9.44 5.85
C ALA A 30 0.01 8.92 5.27
N ARG A 31 0.53 9.55 4.20
CA ARG A 31 1.81 9.18 3.59
C ARG A 31 3.03 9.35 4.50
N SER A 32 2.94 10.15 5.56
CA SER A 32 3.97 10.20 6.60
C SER A 32 3.95 9.00 7.56
N TYR A 33 2.90 8.17 7.52
CA TYR A 33 2.70 7.04 8.42
C TYR A 33 2.69 5.68 7.70
N THR A 34 2.37 5.64 6.42
CA THR A 34 2.27 4.38 5.66
C THR A 34 2.60 4.55 4.17
N SER A 35 3.26 3.53 3.62
CA SER A 35 3.49 3.36 2.18
C SER A 35 2.46 2.44 1.51
N ALA A 36 1.47 1.94 2.26
CA ALA A 36 0.43 1.07 1.71
C ALA A 36 -0.31 1.75 0.53
N PRO A 37 -0.62 1.04 -0.55
CA PRO A 37 -1.33 1.60 -1.69
C PRO A 37 -2.69 2.17 -1.28
N ILE A 38 -3.01 3.37 -1.77
CA ILE A 38 -4.27 4.08 -1.51
C ILE A 38 -5.06 4.16 -2.81
N VAL A 39 -6.22 3.50 -2.84
CA VAL A 39 -7.18 3.53 -3.95
C VAL A 39 -8.32 4.46 -3.58
N PHE A 40 -8.44 5.58 -4.29
CA PHE A 40 -9.54 6.52 -4.09
C PHE A 40 -10.84 5.97 -4.69
N LEU A 41 -11.95 6.22 -3.99
CA LEU A 41 -13.29 5.81 -4.38
C LEU A 41 -14.27 6.97 -4.23
N SER A 42 -14.74 7.57 -5.33
CA SER A 42 -15.45 8.86 -5.24
C SER A 42 -16.53 9.02 -6.32
N SER A 43 -17.55 9.82 -6.03
CA SER A 43 -18.54 10.25 -7.04
C SER A 43 -18.07 11.46 -7.85
N ARG A 44 -16.92 12.06 -7.52
CA ARG A 44 -16.32 13.18 -8.27
C ARG A 44 -15.71 12.65 -9.56
N GLU A 45 -16.19 13.15 -10.69
CA GLU A 45 -15.75 12.74 -12.02
C GLU A 45 -14.79 13.74 -12.65
N GLU A 46 -14.60 14.91 -12.04
CA GLU A 46 -13.77 15.97 -12.57
C GLU A 46 -12.30 15.54 -12.62
N ASP A 47 -11.66 15.73 -13.77
CA ASP A 47 -10.28 15.29 -13.98
C ASP A 47 -9.31 16.03 -13.05
N GLU A 48 -9.57 17.29 -12.71
CA GLU A 48 -8.78 18.04 -11.72
C GLU A 48 -8.75 17.35 -10.35
N VAL A 49 -9.88 16.78 -9.92
CA VAL A 49 -9.97 16.05 -8.65
C VAL A 49 -9.18 14.75 -8.73
N LYS A 50 -9.30 14.01 -9.84
CA LYS A 50 -8.53 12.77 -10.06
C LYS A 50 -7.04 13.04 -10.10
N ILE A 51 -6.62 14.07 -10.84
CA ILE A 51 -5.22 14.50 -10.97
C ILE A 51 -4.68 14.87 -9.59
N SER A 52 -5.43 15.66 -8.81
CA SER A 52 -5.05 16.06 -7.46
C SER A 52 -4.88 14.84 -6.53
N ALA A 53 -5.87 13.95 -6.50
CA ALA A 53 -5.85 12.74 -5.68
C ALA A 53 -4.63 11.86 -5.99
N LEU A 54 -4.33 11.63 -7.27
CA LEU A 54 -3.17 10.83 -7.68
C LEU A 54 -1.85 11.55 -7.38
N SER A 55 -1.78 12.87 -7.62
CA SER A 55 -0.56 13.66 -7.39
C SER A 55 -0.18 13.77 -5.92
N TYR A 56 -1.16 13.75 -5.01
CA TYR A 56 -0.94 13.80 -3.56
C TYR A 56 -0.85 12.42 -2.91
N GLY A 57 -0.50 11.41 -3.70
CA GLY A 57 -0.10 10.09 -3.21
C GLY A 57 -1.15 9.02 -3.35
N GLY A 58 -2.22 9.21 -4.13
CA GLY A 58 -3.10 8.12 -4.55
C GLY A 58 -2.45 7.21 -5.59
N ASP A 59 -2.70 5.91 -5.51
CA ASP A 59 -2.18 4.90 -6.45
C ASP A 59 -3.18 4.55 -7.56
N ASP A 60 -4.47 4.80 -7.30
CA ASP A 60 -5.55 4.60 -8.27
C ASP A 60 -6.76 5.45 -7.86
N TYR A 61 -7.65 5.69 -8.82
CA TYR A 61 -8.88 6.42 -8.62
C TYR A 61 -10.03 5.70 -9.32
N VAL A 62 -11.08 5.40 -8.56
CA VAL A 62 -12.26 4.68 -9.04
C VAL A 62 -13.49 5.55 -8.83
N THR A 63 -14.14 5.92 -9.92
CA THR A 63 -15.38 6.68 -9.91
C THR A 63 -16.57 5.78 -9.59
N LYS A 64 -17.52 6.27 -8.78
CA LYS A 64 -18.82 5.63 -8.51
C LYS A 64 -19.84 6.01 -9.59
N PRO A 65 -20.68 5.07 -10.09
CA PRO A 65 -20.75 3.66 -9.71
C PRO A 65 -19.64 2.81 -10.34
N PHE A 66 -19.18 1.79 -9.61
CA PHE A 66 -18.11 0.89 -10.04
C PHE A 66 -18.53 -0.57 -9.98
N SER A 67 -17.86 -1.42 -10.76
CA SER A 67 -17.99 -2.87 -10.65
C SER A 67 -17.16 -3.39 -9.47
N PRO A 68 -17.75 -4.14 -8.51
CA PRO A 68 -17.00 -4.75 -7.42
C PRO A 68 -15.88 -5.66 -7.92
N GLY A 69 -16.11 -6.39 -9.01
CA GLY A 69 -15.11 -7.28 -9.62
C GLY A 69 -13.89 -6.50 -10.15
N VAL A 70 -14.12 -5.33 -10.77
CA VAL A 70 -13.05 -4.47 -11.27
C VAL A 70 -12.27 -3.82 -10.11
N LEU A 71 -12.95 -3.33 -9.08
CA LEU A 71 -12.28 -2.80 -7.88
C LEU A 71 -11.40 -3.87 -7.22
N MET A 72 -11.91 -5.09 -7.07
CA MET A 72 -11.14 -6.20 -6.52
C MET A 72 -9.92 -6.55 -7.38
N ALA A 73 -10.05 -6.52 -8.71
CA ALA A 73 -8.93 -6.76 -9.61
C ALA A 73 -7.84 -5.67 -9.47
N LYS A 74 -8.24 -4.39 -9.36
CA LYS A 74 -7.34 -3.26 -9.10
C LYS A 74 -6.62 -3.41 -7.76
N ASN A 75 -7.35 -3.72 -6.68
CA ASN A 75 -6.77 -3.95 -5.35
C ASN A 75 -5.72 -5.08 -5.39
N LYS A 76 -6.05 -6.22 -6.00
CA LYS A 76 -5.11 -7.34 -6.17
C LYS A 76 -3.87 -6.94 -6.99
N ALA A 77 -4.03 -6.09 -8.01
CA ALA A 77 -2.91 -5.63 -8.82
C ALA A 77 -1.93 -4.76 -8.02
N HIS A 78 -2.44 -3.88 -7.14
CA HIS A 78 -1.62 -3.05 -6.27
C HIS A 78 -0.91 -3.86 -5.19
N LEU A 79 -1.63 -4.74 -4.50
CA LEU A 79 -1.03 -5.65 -3.51
C LEU A 79 0.07 -6.53 -4.12
N ARG A 80 -0.11 -7.02 -5.34
CA ARG A 80 0.93 -7.79 -6.05
C ARG A 80 2.21 -6.97 -6.23
N ARG A 81 2.13 -5.68 -6.62
CA ARG A 81 3.32 -4.83 -6.81
C ARG A 81 4.10 -4.63 -5.51
N VAL A 82 3.40 -4.40 -4.41
CA VAL A 82 4.03 -4.30 -3.08
C VAL A 82 4.72 -5.62 -2.71
N SER A 83 4.05 -6.76 -2.93
CA SER A 83 4.62 -8.08 -2.62
C SER A 83 5.85 -8.44 -3.45
N THR A 84 5.90 -8.01 -4.73
CA THR A 84 7.07 -8.24 -5.58
C THR A 84 8.27 -7.46 -5.10
N GLY A 85 8.09 -6.19 -4.68
CA GLY A 85 9.17 -5.41 -4.06
C GLY A 85 9.69 -6.04 -2.76
N ARG A 86 8.84 -6.73 -1.99
CA ARG A 86 9.26 -7.50 -0.81
C ARG A 86 10.01 -8.79 -1.18
N ARG A 87 9.65 -9.46 -2.27
CA ARG A 87 10.40 -10.63 -2.78
C ARG A 87 11.81 -10.26 -3.26
N GLU A 88 12.01 -9.07 -3.81
CA GLU A 88 13.36 -8.59 -4.15
C GLU A 88 14.24 -8.34 -2.90
N GLN A 89 13.65 -8.30 -1.70
CA GLN A 89 14.36 -8.16 -0.43
C GLN A 89 14.67 -9.52 0.23
N LEU A 90 14.20 -10.63 -0.36
CA LEU A 90 14.48 -11.98 0.11
C LEU A 90 15.38 -12.70 -0.90
N LEU A 91 16.61 -13.02 -0.50
CA LEU A 91 17.50 -13.89 -1.26
C LEU A 91 17.41 -15.32 -0.72
N GLU A 92 16.80 -16.20 -1.50
CA GLU A 92 16.73 -17.64 -1.21
C GLU A 92 17.86 -18.38 -1.94
N LEU A 93 18.71 -19.04 -1.17
CA LEU A 93 19.74 -19.97 -1.61
C LEU A 93 19.46 -21.34 -0.99
N PRO A 94 20.01 -22.45 -1.52
CA PRO A 94 19.81 -23.77 -0.93
C PRO A 94 20.21 -23.80 0.55
N GLY A 95 19.21 -23.99 1.42
CA GLY A 95 19.39 -24.01 2.87
C GLY A 95 19.62 -22.66 3.54
N LEU A 96 19.60 -21.53 2.82
CA LEU A 96 19.87 -20.20 3.37
C LEU A 96 18.88 -19.15 2.83
N THR A 97 18.29 -18.36 3.70
CA THR A 97 17.39 -17.26 3.33
C THR A 97 17.90 -15.97 3.97
N LEU A 98 18.16 -14.95 3.15
CA LEU A 98 18.51 -13.61 3.63
C LEU A 98 17.31 -12.69 3.45
N ASP A 99 16.92 -12.00 4.51
CA ASP A 99 15.97 -10.90 4.47
C ASP A 99 16.73 -9.59 4.65
N PHE A 100 16.95 -8.88 3.55
CA PHE A 100 17.69 -7.63 3.53
C PHE A 100 16.94 -6.48 4.22
N TYR A 101 15.62 -6.59 4.37
CA TYR A 101 14.80 -5.61 5.09
C TYR A 101 14.88 -5.82 6.60
N ALA A 102 14.67 -7.07 7.04
CA ALA A 102 14.82 -7.44 8.46
C ALA A 102 16.28 -7.53 8.92
N GLN A 103 17.25 -7.38 8.00
CA GLN A 103 18.68 -7.58 8.25
C GLN A 103 18.97 -8.91 8.94
N SER A 104 18.30 -9.97 8.48
CA SER A 104 18.36 -11.28 9.10
C SER A 104 18.75 -12.35 8.09
N VAL A 105 19.40 -13.40 8.59
CA VAL A 105 19.76 -14.58 7.79
C VAL A 105 19.26 -15.81 8.53
N ASN A 106 18.63 -16.72 7.81
CA ASN A 106 18.16 -18.00 8.34
C ASN A 106 18.81 -19.14 7.56
N MET A 107 19.25 -20.19 8.24
CA MET A 107 19.64 -21.46 7.63
C MET A 107 18.57 -22.51 7.90
N GLY A 108 17.78 -22.83 6.88
CA GLY A 108 16.50 -23.52 7.06
C GLY A 108 15.56 -22.70 7.93
N SER A 109 15.23 -23.20 9.13
CA SER A 109 14.38 -22.52 10.12
C SER A 109 15.16 -21.84 11.25
N GLU A 110 16.49 -21.93 11.28
CA GLU A 110 17.32 -21.38 12.36
C GLU A 110 17.93 -20.02 11.98
N PRO A 111 17.79 -18.97 12.81
CA PRO A 111 18.42 -17.68 12.58
C PRO A 111 19.94 -17.73 12.81
N ILE A 112 20.70 -17.14 11.89
CA ILE A 112 22.16 -16.97 11.96
C ILE A 112 22.48 -15.49 12.23
N PHE A 113 23.29 -15.24 13.24
CA PHE A 113 23.82 -13.92 13.52
C PHE A 113 25.06 -13.65 12.66
N LEU A 114 25.03 -12.57 11.89
CA LEU A 114 26.20 -12.07 11.17
C LEU A 114 26.89 -10.97 11.99
N SER A 115 28.21 -10.94 11.95
CA SER A 115 28.97 -9.78 12.44
C SER A 115 28.71 -8.57 11.53
N LYS A 116 28.75 -7.37 12.11
CA LYS A 116 28.68 -6.11 11.37
C LYS A 116 29.83 -5.94 10.38
#